data_AF-S9VEG3-F1
#
_entry.id   AF-S9VEG3-F1
#
_cell.length_a   1.000
_cell.length_b   1.000
_cell.length_c   1.000
_cell.angle_alpha   90.00
_cell.angle_beta   90.00
_cell.angle_gamma   90.00
#
_symmetry.space_group_name_H-M   'P 1'
#
loop_
_entity.id
_entity.type
_entity.pdbx_description
1 polymer ?
#
loop_
_entity_poly.entity_id
_entity_poly.type
_entity_poly.pdbx_seq_one_letter_code
_entity_poly.pdbx_strand_id
1 'polypeptide(L)'
;MVSYFAVGTYANIIDRYHKLTDAQEDYVVLPLMGNKYYWSALYTSMLAEEIPCSATFTCTDKEGASPRQFSAPLRMLIASQMPLQHGGYSLTPFAMYRHHALSATIATTEASRLRLWHLLSREAVDGLIEEEDGVHTLSNIQKIELKVGDSGGDNSGVLLALDGETVELPPGSEVTVQRCDMEIPFIC
;
A
#
# COMPACT_ATOMS: atom_id res chain seq x y z
N MET A 1 -15.77 -4.83 4.28
CA MET A 1 -14.83 -5.78 3.63
C MET A 1 -13.81 -4.93 2.92
N VAL A 2 -12.52 -5.15 3.15
CA VAL A 2 -11.45 -4.32 2.55
C VAL A 2 -10.65 -5.19 1.59
N SER A 3 -10.53 -4.77 0.35
CA SER A 3 -9.82 -5.44 -0.74
C SER A 3 -8.32 -5.19 -0.69
N TYR A 4 -7.91 -4.00 -0.31
CA TYR A 4 -6.53 -3.67 0.01
C TYR A 4 -6.44 -2.57 1.07
N PHE A 5 -5.34 -2.59 1.79
CA PHE A 5 -4.91 -1.45 2.58
C PHE A 5 -3.50 -1.05 2.20
N ALA A 6 -3.21 0.24 2.30
CA ALA A 6 -1.87 0.74 2.03
C ALA A 6 -1.52 1.92 2.93
N VAL A 7 -0.24 2.10 3.20
CA VAL A 7 0.30 3.30 3.84
C VAL A 7 1.49 3.81 3.05
N GLY A 8 1.73 5.12 3.16
CA GLY A 8 2.91 5.75 2.59
C GLY A 8 2.76 6.17 1.16
N THR A 9 3.78 5.88 0.37
CA THR A 9 3.85 6.28 -1.03
C THR A 9 2.56 5.96 -1.77
N TYR A 10 1.99 4.76 -1.59
CA TYR A 10 0.74 4.37 -2.26
C TYR A 10 -0.49 5.12 -1.74
N ALA A 11 -0.62 5.30 -0.43
CA ALA A 11 -1.73 6.07 0.15
C ALA A 11 -1.68 7.54 -0.30
N ASN A 12 -0.48 8.11 -0.37
CA ASN A 12 -0.26 9.48 -0.86
C ASN A 12 -0.56 9.61 -2.35
N ILE A 13 -0.33 8.55 -3.15
CA ILE A 13 -0.75 8.53 -4.57
C ILE A 13 -2.27 8.63 -4.67
N ILE A 14 -3.00 7.83 -3.89
CA ILE A 14 -4.47 7.82 -3.89
C ILE A 14 -5.02 9.19 -3.48
N ASP A 15 -4.53 9.75 -2.38
CA ASP A 15 -4.94 11.08 -1.91
C ASP A 15 -4.72 12.16 -3.00
N ARG A 16 -3.55 12.15 -3.65
CA ARG A 16 -3.25 13.09 -4.74
C ARG A 16 -4.09 12.84 -5.98
N TYR A 17 -4.38 11.58 -6.30
CA TYR A 17 -5.23 11.21 -7.43
C TYR A 17 -6.64 11.77 -7.25
N HIS A 18 -7.20 11.69 -6.04
CA HIS A 18 -8.50 12.26 -5.71
C HIS A 18 -8.47 13.78 -5.77
N LYS A 19 -7.48 14.43 -5.14
CA LYS A 19 -7.31 15.89 -5.20
C LYS A 19 -7.18 16.42 -6.64
N LEU A 20 -6.48 15.70 -7.52
CA LEU A 20 -6.37 16.03 -8.94
C LEU A 20 -7.66 15.77 -9.71
N THR A 21 -8.50 14.85 -9.24
CA THR A 21 -9.80 14.56 -9.83
C THR A 21 -10.81 15.64 -9.47
N ASP A 22 -10.90 16.00 -8.20
CA ASP A 22 -11.75 17.09 -7.71
C ASP A 22 -11.37 18.41 -8.39
N ALA A 23 -10.07 18.72 -8.46
CA ALA A 23 -9.60 19.92 -9.14
C ALA A 23 -9.90 19.93 -10.66
N GLN A 24 -10.01 18.78 -11.32
CA GLN A 24 -10.41 18.76 -12.72
C GLN A 24 -11.91 19.06 -12.89
N GLU A 25 -12.75 18.58 -11.98
CA GLU A 25 -14.19 18.85 -12.00
C GLU A 25 -14.47 20.34 -11.77
N ASP A 26 -13.68 20.99 -10.91
CA ASP A 26 -13.77 22.43 -10.65
C ASP A 26 -13.24 23.30 -11.80
N TYR A 27 -12.27 22.81 -12.57
CA TYR A 27 -11.63 23.56 -13.66
C TYR A 27 -11.85 22.88 -15.02
N VAL A 28 -12.84 23.37 -15.78
CA VAL A 28 -13.19 22.97 -17.16
C VAL A 28 -12.00 23.02 -18.15
N VAL A 29 -10.89 23.68 -17.79
CA VAL A 29 -9.77 24.05 -18.69
C VAL A 29 -8.45 23.35 -18.35
N LEU A 30 -8.38 22.49 -17.32
CA LEU A 30 -7.19 21.66 -17.18
C LEU A 30 -7.13 20.72 -18.39
N PRO A 31 -6.07 20.77 -19.23
CA PRO A 31 -5.95 19.85 -20.35
C PRO A 31 -6.05 18.45 -19.75
N LEU A 32 -6.98 17.63 -20.28
CA LEU A 32 -7.25 16.26 -19.87
C LEU A 32 -5.91 15.59 -19.52
N MET A 33 -5.56 15.58 -18.23
CA MET A 33 -4.29 15.03 -17.80
C MET A 33 -4.43 13.53 -17.97
N GLY A 34 -4.05 13.05 -19.16
CA GLY A 34 -3.96 11.64 -19.46
C GLY A 34 -3.12 11.00 -18.37
N ASN A 35 -3.66 9.94 -17.76
CA ASN A 35 -2.97 9.12 -16.78
C ASN A 35 -2.62 9.87 -15.47
N LYS A 36 -3.60 10.52 -14.81
CA LYS A 36 -3.44 11.19 -13.50
C LYS A 36 -2.72 10.34 -12.44
N TYR A 37 -2.98 9.04 -12.45
CA TYR A 37 -2.34 8.10 -11.54
C TYR A 37 -0.83 8.03 -11.78
N TYR A 38 -0.39 8.03 -13.04
CA TYR A 38 1.03 8.05 -13.38
C TYR A 38 1.72 9.31 -12.86
N TRP A 39 1.08 10.48 -13.01
CA TRP A 39 1.64 11.75 -12.52
C TRP A 39 1.73 11.82 -11.00
N SER A 40 0.69 11.35 -10.31
CA SER A 40 0.71 11.25 -8.85
C SER A 40 1.78 10.27 -8.37
N ALA A 41 1.91 9.10 -9.00
CA ALA A 41 2.96 8.11 -8.72
C ALA A 41 4.37 8.64 -8.97
N LEU A 42 4.59 9.38 -10.06
CA LEU A 42 5.88 9.99 -10.36
C LEU A 42 6.23 11.03 -9.29
N TYR A 43 5.27 11.89 -8.94
CA TYR A 43 5.50 12.94 -7.96
C TYR A 43 5.81 12.36 -6.57
N THR A 44 5.03 11.38 -6.10
CA THR A 44 5.25 10.78 -4.78
C THR A 44 6.54 9.99 -4.69
N SER A 45 6.88 9.22 -5.72
CA SER A 45 8.13 8.45 -5.76
C SER A 45 9.36 9.35 -5.73
N MET A 46 9.30 10.55 -6.34
CA MET A 46 10.38 11.53 -6.31
C MET A 46 10.55 12.22 -4.96
N LEU A 47 9.46 12.38 -4.20
CA LEU A 47 9.55 12.85 -2.80
C LEU A 47 10.21 11.79 -1.91
N ALA A 48 9.85 10.51 -2.10
CA ALA A 48 10.26 9.38 -1.25
C ALA A 48 10.12 9.69 0.24
N GLU A 49 8.90 10.09 0.62
CA GLU A 49 8.54 10.33 2.01
C GLU A 49 8.69 9.05 2.84
N GLU A 50 9.28 9.21 4.02
CA GLU A 50 9.45 8.14 4.99
C GLU A 50 8.39 8.27 6.07
N ILE A 51 7.85 7.14 6.48
CA ILE A 51 6.77 7.06 7.44
C ILE A 51 7.32 6.41 8.72
N PRO A 52 6.98 6.93 9.90
CA PRO A 52 7.34 6.31 11.18
C PRO A 52 6.51 5.03 11.46
N CYS A 53 6.22 4.20 10.47
CA CYS A 53 5.46 2.96 10.64
C CYS A 53 6.39 1.76 10.83
N SER A 54 6.07 0.90 11.79
CA SER A 54 6.63 -0.45 11.90
C SER A 54 5.54 -1.47 11.64
N ALA A 55 5.89 -2.60 11.04
CA ALA A 55 4.92 -3.63 10.68
C ALA A 55 5.40 -5.02 11.09
N THR A 56 4.53 -5.77 11.76
CA THR A 56 4.71 -7.18 12.09
C THR A 56 3.73 -8.03 11.30
N PHE A 57 4.23 -9.08 10.66
CA PHE A 57 3.47 -9.99 9.82
C PHE A 57 3.50 -11.37 10.42
N THR A 58 2.34 -11.99 10.56
CA THR A 58 2.23 -13.41 10.88
C THR A 58 1.96 -14.17 9.58
N CYS A 59 2.99 -14.83 9.06
CA CYS A 59 2.89 -15.63 7.83
C CYS A 59 2.78 -17.11 8.17
N THR A 60 1.91 -17.85 7.48
CA THR A 60 1.94 -19.31 7.52
C THR A 60 2.82 -19.86 6.41
N ASP A 61 4.09 -20.06 6.74
CA ASP A 61 5.01 -20.82 5.88
C ASP A 61 4.90 -22.32 6.19
N LYS A 62 5.37 -23.15 5.26
CA LYS A 62 5.30 -24.62 5.33
C LYS A 62 6.00 -25.23 6.57
N GLU A 63 6.81 -24.46 7.28
CA GLU A 63 7.57 -24.89 8.47
C GLU A 63 7.02 -24.33 9.80
N GLY A 64 5.89 -23.61 9.76
CA GLY A 64 5.26 -23.01 10.95
C GLY A 64 5.02 -21.52 10.78
N ALA A 65 4.20 -20.95 11.67
CA ALA A 65 3.93 -19.51 11.66
C ALA A 65 5.19 -18.75 12.09
N SER A 66 5.87 -18.09 11.16
CA SER A 66 7.03 -17.26 11.46
C SER A 66 6.63 -15.78 11.46
N PRO A 67 6.88 -15.04 12.57
CA PRO A 67 6.67 -13.61 12.57
C PRO A 67 7.79 -12.93 11.78
N ARG A 68 7.45 -12.18 10.73
CA ARG A 68 8.38 -11.29 10.02
C ARG A 68 8.13 -9.87 10.50
N GLN A 69 9.19 -9.17 10.88
CA GLN A 69 9.09 -7.80 11.39
C GLN A 69 9.91 -6.86 10.53
N PHE A 70 9.32 -5.72 10.19
CA PHE A 70 9.97 -4.61 9.51
C PHE A 70 9.95 -3.39 10.42
N SER A 71 11.14 -2.90 10.77
CA SER A 71 11.32 -1.74 11.64
C SER A 71 11.00 -0.45 10.89
N ALA A 72 10.52 0.55 11.63
CA ALA A 72 10.39 1.91 11.12
C ALA A 72 11.78 2.51 10.81
N PRO A 73 11.89 3.43 9.84
CA PRO A 73 10.83 3.94 8.97
C PRO A 73 10.57 3.08 7.72
N LEU A 74 9.34 3.12 7.22
CA LEU A 74 8.92 2.48 5.97
C LEU A 74 8.57 3.54 4.92
N ARG A 75 8.78 3.24 3.63
CA ARG A 75 8.39 4.14 2.52
C ARG A 75 7.05 3.76 1.92
N MET A 76 6.78 2.46 1.86
CA MET A 76 5.54 1.94 1.33
C MET A 76 5.22 0.61 2.00
N LEU A 77 3.94 0.43 2.26
CA LEU A 77 3.39 -0.87 2.57
C LEU A 77 2.03 -0.93 1.89
N ILE A 78 1.82 -1.98 1.12
CA ILE A 78 0.52 -2.32 0.56
C ILE A 78 0.26 -3.78 0.83
N ALA A 79 -0.92 -4.11 1.32
CA ALA A 79 -1.36 -5.49 1.37
C ALA A 79 -2.78 -5.60 0.84
N SER A 80 -3.07 -6.73 0.19
CA SER A 80 -4.35 -6.95 -0.43
C SER A 80 -4.72 -8.43 -0.44
N GLN A 81 -6.01 -8.67 -0.64
CA GLN A 81 -6.58 -9.98 -0.95
C GLN A 81 -6.81 -10.17 -2.45
N MET A 82 -6.63 -9.12 -3.26
CA MET A 82 -6.80 -9.13 -4.71
C MET A 82 -5.59 -8.53 -5.42
N PRO A 83 -5.22 -9.05 -6.61
CA PRO A 83 -4.00 -8.64 -7.28
C PRO A 83 -4.13 -7.25 -7.89
N LEU A 84 -5.31 -6.87 -8.37
CA LEU A 84 -5.56 -5.58 -9.02
C LEU A 84 -6.07 -4.56 -8.00
N GLN A 85 -5.33 -3.48 -7.79
CA GLN A 85 -5.76 -2.37 -6.93
C GLN A 85 -6.32 -1.18 -7.72
N HIS A 86 -5.69 -0.84 -8.86
CA HIS A 86 -6.10 0.31 -9.65
C HIS A 86 -5.85 0.06 -11.14
N GLY A 87 -6.85 0.21 -12.01
CA GLY A 87 -6.73 0.36 -13.47
C GLY A 87 -5.67 -0.48 -14.24
N GLY A 88 -5.31 -1.69 -13.79
CA GLY A 88 -4.27 -2.53 -14.41
C GLY A 88 -2.92 -2.57 -13.68
N TYR A 89 -2.76 -1.87 -12.56
CA TYR A 89 -1.62 -1.96 -11.65
C TYR A 89 -1.86 -3.07 -10.62
N SER A 90 -0.86 -3.93 -10.44
CA SER A 90 -0.82 -5.04 -9.50
C SER A 90 0.46 -4.99 -8.66
N LEU A 91 0.38 -4.36 -7.49
CA LEU A 91 1.47 -4.33 -6.51
C LEU A 91 1.52 -5.56 -5.60
N THR A 92 0.60 -6.49 -5.77
CA THR A 92 0.54 -7.73 -4.97
C THR A 92 0.17 -8.89 -5.90
N PRO A 93 1.05 -9.27 -6.83
CA PRO A 93 0.71 -10.23 -7.87
C PRO A 93 0.34 -11.62 -7.33
N PHE A 94 0.82 -11.95 -6.12
CA PHE A 94 0.51 -13.20 -5.43
C PHE A 94 -0.82 -13.18 -4.66
N ALA A 95 -1.48 -12.02 -4.55
CA ALA A 95 -2.76 -11.92 -3.87
C ALA A 95 -3.83 -12.61 -4.71
N MET A 96 -4.43 -13.68 -4.18
CA MET A 96 -5.60 -14.31 -4.78
C MET A 96 -6.66 -14.54 -3.71
N TYR A 97 -7.85 -14.00 -3.96
CA TYR A 97 -9.00 -14.15 -3.08
C TYR A 97 -9.29 -15.62 -2.73
N ARG A 98 -9.16 -16.52 -3.71
CA ARG A 98 -9.42 -17.97 -3.53
C ARG A 98 -8.41 -18.67 -2.61
N HIS A 99 -7.24 -18.09 -2.38
CA HIS A 99 -6.22 -18.68 -1.51
C HIS A 99 -6.40 -18.29 -0.04
N HIS A 100 -7.43 -17.49 0.29
CA HIS A 100 -7.75 -17.09 1.67
C HIS A 100 -6.53 -16.53 2.43
N ALA A 101 -5.66 -15.84 1.70
CA ALA A 101 -4.37 -15.35 2.16
C ALA A 101 -4.18 -13.90 1.71
N LEU A 102 -3.60 -13.08 2.57
CA LEU A 102 -3.16 -11.74 2.22
C LEU A 102 -1.75 -11.83 1.61
N SER A 103 -1.50 -10.98 0.63
CA SER A 103 -0.14 -10.71 0.14
C SER A 103 0.18 -9.25 0.37
N ALA A 104 1.44 -8.97 0.67
CA ALA A 104 1.93 -7.62 0.91
C ALA A 104 3.19 -7.35 0.11
N THR A 105 3.36 -6.10 -0.29
CA THR A 105 4.60 -5.55 -0.83
C THR A 105 5.04 -4.40 0.06
N ILE A 106 6.30 -4.44 0.44
CA ILE A 106 6.89 -3.54 1.42
C ILE A 106 8.11 -2.90 0.77
N ALA A 107 8.23 -1.59 0.92
CA ALA A 107 9.45 -0.86 0.57
C ALA A 107 10.02 -0.20 1.83
N THR A 108 11.24 -0.60 2.19
CA THR A 108 12.00 -0.04 3.31
C THR A 108 12.72 1.24 2.90
N THR A 109 13.49 1.83 3.81
CA THR A 109 14.32 3.02 3.53
C THR A 109 15.46 2.74 2.55
N GLU A 110 15.84 1.48 2.34
CA GLU A 110 16.84 1.06 1.36
C GLU A 110 16.34 1.30 -0.09
N ALA A 111 15.03 1.28 -0.31
CA ALA A 111 14.42 1.47 -1.62
C ALA A 111 14.51 2.91 -2.11
N SER A 112 15.51 3.22 -2.93
CA SER A 112 15.74 4.55 -3.50
C SER A 112 14.52 5.14 -4.24
N ARG A 113 14.51 6.46 -4.47
CA ARG A 113 13.46 7.16 -5.25
C ARG A 113 13.23 6.52 -6.62
N LEU A 114 14.33 6.20 -7.32
CA LEU A 114 14.27 5.56 -8.64
C LEU A 114 13.77 4.12 -8.54
N ARG A 115 14.14 3.40 -7.48
CA ARG A 115 13.63 2.04 -7.24
C ARG A 115 12.12 2.05 -7.00
N LEU A 116 11.60 2.96 -6.17
CA LEU A 116 10.17 3.16 -5.95
C LEU A 116 9.44 3.55 -7.24
N TRP A 117 10.03 4.43 -8.04
CA TRP A 117 9.47 4.78 -9.34
C TRP A 117 9.43 3.58 -10.29
N HIS A 118 10.51 2.79 -10.35
CA HIS A 118 10.57 1.57 -11.16
C HIS A 118 9.48 0.56 -10.76
N LEU A 119 9.33 0.36 -9.45
CA LEU A 119 8.29 -0.49 -8.87
C LEU A 119 6.88 -0.07 -9.32
N LEU A 120 6.57 1.23 -9.25
CA LEU A 120 5.23 1.76 -9.55
C LEU A 120 4.95 1.89 -11.04
N SER A 121 5.95 2.24 -11.85
CA SER A 121 5.76 2.55 -13.27
C SER A 121 5.88 1.34 -14.19
N ARG A 122 6.60 0.30 -13.76
CA ARG A 122 6.89 -0.87 -14.59
C ARG A 122 6.47 -2.18 -13.94
N GLU A 123 7.06 -2.53 -12.80
CA GLU A 123 6.77 -3.81 -12.12
C GLU A 123 5.29 -3.96 -11.75
N ALA A 124 4.67 -2.90 -11.25
CA ALA A 124 3.24 -2.89 -10.96
C ALA A 124 2.38 -3.07 -12.22
N VAL A 125 2.82 -2.59 -13.38
CA VAL A 125 2.10 -2.76 -14.66
C VAL A 125 2.29 -4.17 -15.21
N ASP A 126 3.52 -4.67 -15.14
CA ASP A 126 3.88 -6.01 -15.60
C ASP A 126 3.36 -7.11 -14.65
N GLY A 127 3.03 -6.75 -13.41
CA GLY A 127 2.59 -7.67 -12.36
C GLY A 127 3.71 -8.59 -11.86
N LEU A 128 4.96 -8.15 -11.98
CA LEU A 128 6.14 -8.89 -11.55
C LEU A 128 6.97 -7.97 -10.65
N ILE A 129 7.12 -8.34 -9.37
CA ILE A 129 7.83 -7.53 -8.39
C ILE A 129 9.16 -8.20 -8.05
N GLU A 130 10.24 -7.44 -8.18
CA GLU A 130 11.60 -7.91 -7.88
C GLU A 130 11.95 -7.59 -6.42
N GLU A 131 12.34 -8.62 -5.65
CA GLU A 131 12.71 -8.49 -4.23
C GLU A 131 14.15 -7.98 -4.05
N GLU A 132 14.43 -6.81 -4.64
CA GLU A 132 15.74 -6.17 -4.64
C GLU A 132 15.65 -4.73 -4.14
N ASP A 133 16.77 -4.21 -3.66
CA ASP A 133 16.94 -2.82 -3.20
C ASP A 133 15.88 -2.39 -2.17
N GLY A 134 15.68 -3.19 -1.11
CA GLY A 134 14.74 -2.85 -0.03
C GLY A 134 13.26 -3.03 -0.34
N VAL A 135 12.93 -3.65 -1.48
CA VAL A 135 11.57 -4.10 -1.79
C VAL A 135 11.43 -5.56 -1.39
N HIS A 136 10.35 -5.89 -0.67
CA HIS A 136 10.08 -7.24 -0.22
C HIS A 136 8.63 -7.61 -0.52
N THR A 137 8.40 -8.83 -1.01
CA THR A 137 7.06 -9.38 -1.14
C THR A 137 6.81 -10.45 -0.08
N LEU A 138 5.60 -10.45 0.45
CA LEU A 138 5.15 -11.44 1.42
C LEU A 138 3.88 -12.07 0.89
N SER A 139 3.77 -13.39 1.05
CA SER A 139 2.58 -14.16 0.74
C SER A 139 2.12 -14.95 1.97
N ASN A 140 0.89 -15.48 1.94
CA ASN A 140 0.32 -16.29 3.01
C ASN A 140 0.26 -15.59 4.37
N ILE A 141 -0.04 -14.29 4.37
CA ILE A 141 -0.16 -13.49 5.58
C ILE A 141 -1.54 -13.69 6.20
N GLN A 142 -1.59 -13.99 7.50
CA GLN A 142 -2.83 -14.15 8.26
C GLN A 142 -3.21 -12.89 9.06
N LYS A 143 -2.19 -12.24 9.61
CA LYS A 143 -2.33 -11.07 10.46
C LYS A 143 -1.21 -10.08 10.18
N ILE A 144 -1.56 -8.81 10.12
CA ILE A 144 -0.65 -7.68 10.01
C ILE A 144 -0.96 -6.74 11.16
N GLU A 145 0.06 -6.36 11.93
CA GLU A 145 -0.05 -5.33 12.94
C GLU A 145 0.87 -4.18 12.52
N LEU A 146 0.28 -3.01 12.33
CA LEU A 146 0.96 -1.78 11.98
C LEU A 146 0.99 -0.88 13.21
N LYS A 147 2.16 -0.39 13.58
CA LYS A 147 2.32 0.59 14.68
C LYS A 147 2.89 1.88 14.12
N VAL A 148 2.15 2.96 14.34
CA VAL A 148 2.57 4.32 14.00
C VAL A 148 3.39 4.86 15.17
N GLY A 149 4.67 5.16 14.90
CA GLY A 149 5.57 5.72 15.90
C GLY A 149 5.23 7.16 16.25
N ASP A 150 5.55 7.55 17.48
CA ASP A 150 5.55 8.95 17.92
C ASP A 150 6.79 9.65 17.34
N SER A 151 6.68 10.16 16.11
CA SER A 151 7.67 11.07 15.57
C SER A 151 7.54 12.43 16.29
N GLY A 152 8.30 12.59 17.38
CA GLY A 152 8.26 13.75 18.29
C GLY A 152 8.73 15.09 17.71
N GLY A 153 8.21 15.50 16.56
CA GLY A 153 8.60 16.77 15.92
C GLY A 153 7.57 17.40 15.00
N ASP A 154 6.63 16.63 14.43
CA ASP A 154 5.53 17.20 13.66
C ASP A 154 4.30 16.31 13.81
N ASN A 155 3.17 16.90 14.17
CA ASN A 155 1.92 16.20 14.49
C ASN A 155 1.21 15.66 13.23
N SER A 156 1.96 15.39 12.16
CA SER A 156 1.43 14.88 10.90
C SER A 156 1.20 13.37 11.04
N GLY A 157 -0.08 12.98 11.07
CA GLY A 157 -0.48 11.58 11.06
C GLY A 157 -0.02 10.83 9.80
N VAL A 158 -0.20 9.52 9.80
CA VAL A 158 0.10 8.67 8.65
C VAL A 158 -1.17 8.45 7.83
N LEU A 159 -1.11 8.70 6.53
CA LEU A 159 -2.20 8.36 5.62
C LEU A 159 -2.29 6.84 5.42
N LEU A 160 -3.44 6.29 5.78
CA LEU A 160 -3.88 4.93 5.50
C LEU A 160 -4.92 4.99 4.38
N ALA A 161 -4.69 4.25 3.30
CA ALA A 161 -5.68 4.02 2.26
C ALA A 161 -6.36 2.66 2.48
N LEU A 162 -7.69 2.64 2.37
CA LEU A 162 -8.54 1.45 2.45
C LEU A 162 -9.48 1.48 1.23
N ASP A 163 -9.32 0.56 0.30
CA ASP A 163 -10.18 0.46 -0.91
C ASP A 163 -10.37 1.77 -1.70
N GLY A 164 -9.37 2.65 -1.65
CA GLY A 164 -9.37 3.93 -2.34
C GLY A 164 -9.82 5.12 -1.48
N GLU A 165 -10.34 4.88 -0.28
CA GLU A 165 -10.60 5.93 0.70
C GLU A 165 -9.36 6.16 1.57
N THR A 166 -9.12 7.39 2.00
CA THR A 166 -7.95 7.73 2.83
C THR A 166 -8.37 8.19 4.21
N VAL A 167 -7.62 7.76 5.23
CA VAL A 167 -7.85 8.03 6.65
C VAL A 167 -6.51 8.40 7.27
N GLU A 168 -6.47 9.48 8.05
CA GLU A 168 -5.28 9.85 8.82
C GLU A 168 -5.21 9.07 10.13
N LEU A 169 -4.06 8.42 10.37
CA LEU A 169 -3.75 7.73 11.61
C LEU A 169 -2.91 8.64 12.50
N PRO A 170 -3.38 9.01 13.71
CA PRO A 170 -2.58 9.80 14.62
C PRO A 170 -1.35 9.02 15.13
N PRO A 171 -0.30 9.72 15.59
CA PRO A 171 0.85 9.10 16.26
C PRO A 171 0.42 8.19 17.41
N GLY A 172 1.11 7.06 17.59
CA GLY A 172 0.78 6.04 18.58
C GLY A 172 -0.35 5.09 18.20
N SER A 173 -0.96 5.26 17.02
CA SER A 173 -2.01 4.35 16.54
C SER A 173 -1.48 2.95 16.26
N GLU A 174 -2.31 1.95 16.56
CA GLU A 174 -2.10 0.56 16.20
C GLU A 174 -3.24 0.07 15.31
N VAL A 175 -2.89 -0.42 14.11
CA VAL A 175 -3.85 -0.96 13.15
C VAL A 175 -3.59 -2.44 13.01
N THR A 176 -4.61 -3.25 13.31
CA THR A 176 -4.56 -4.70 13.10
C THR A 176 -5.42 -5.07 11.90
N VAL A 177 -4.81 -5.71 10.91
CA VAL A 177 -5.51 -6.31 9.78
C VAL A 177 -5.40 -7.82 9.95
N GLN A 178 -6.54 -8.47 10.09
CA GLN A 178 -6.62 -9.92 10.21
C GLN A 178 -7.63 -10.48 9.22
N ARG A 179 -7.39 -11.71 8.78
CA ARG A 179 -8.37 -12.45 8.00
C ARG A 179 -9.67 -12.59 8.80
N CYS A 180 -10.80 -12.35 8.15
CA CYS A 180 -12.13 -12.62 8.68
C CYS A 180 -12.93 -13.37 7.62
N ASP A 181 -13.50 -14.52 7.99
CA ASP A 181 -14.34 -15.30 7.09
C ASP A 181 -15.75 -14.68 7.11
N MET A 182 -16.19 -14.14 5.98
CA MET A 182 -17.49 -13.51 5.82
C MET A 182 -18.29 -14.26 4.75
N GLU A 183 -19.39 -14.88 5.15
CA GLU A 183 -20.35 -15.46 4.21
C GLU A 183 -21.26 -14.34 3.72
N ILE A 184 -21.15 -14.00 2.44
CA ILE A 184 -22.09 -13.09 1.78
C ILE A 184 -23.15 -13.96 1.10
N PRO A 185 -24.38 -14.07 1.63
CA PRO A 185 -25.44 -14.77 0.95
C PRO A 185 -25.82 -13.99 -0.30
N PHE A 186 -25.41 -14.48 -1.47
CA PHE A 186 -25.96 -13.98 -2.73
C PHE A 186 -27.40 -14.49 -2.84
N ILE A 187 -28.37 -13.59 -2.65
CA ILE A 187 -29.76 -13.86 -3.00
C ILE A 187 -29.83 -13.74 -4.53
N CYS A 188 -29.91 -14.89 -5.21
CA CYS A 188 -30.22 -14.98 -6.64
C CYS A 188 -31.69 -14.70 -6.92
#